data_AF-A0A8H8CB54-F1
#
_entry.id   AF-A0A8H8CB54-F1
#
_cell.length_a   1.000
_cell.length_b   1.000
_cell.length_c   1.000
_cell.angle_alpha   90.00
_cell.angle_beta   90.00
_cell.angle_gamma   90.00
#
_symmetry.space_group_name_H-M   'P 1'
#
loop_
_entity.id
_entity.type
_entity.pdbx_description
1 polymer ?
#
loop_
_entity_poly.entity_id
_entity_poly.type
_entity_poly.pdbx_seq_one_letter_code
_entity_poly.pdbx_strand_id
1 'polypeptide(L)'
;MASSISASSSIPQPSTPCLLILPTEMHNQIIRFLPLPDRWSLRQTNTHFATLIPAHTHSDLLFLERERAQTGFGPRDTLLTCIGCTKLLHMSRFSPKMYSKKKAHGGVQAGSRFCIECGKRPLPGTNRYQKGARWKEAGRSWVRCVKCGDVGEGSLNQAVQECLVCLEVTALNDAVRVRAARSFLARHRGSFSFMGYGSEYEDDVYWQGRDEVWDDYDDEGVNYSD
;
A
#
# COMPACT_ATOMS: atom_id res chain seq x y z
N MET A 1 36.38 44.06 64.82
CA MET A 1 35.74 42.90 64.17
C MET A 1 34.49 43.41 63.47
N ALA A 2 34.59 43.74 62.19
CA ALA A 2 33.45 44.15 61.37
C ALA A 2 33.38 43.19 60.19
N SER A 3 32.40 42.29 60.21
CA SER A 3 32.18 41.28 59.18
C SER A 3 31.34 41.88 58.06
N SER A 4 31.94 42.04 56.89
CA SER A 4 31.27 42.45 55.67
C SER A 4 30.43 41.30 55.12
N ILE A 5 29.12 41.48 55.07
CA ILE A 5 28.19 40.55 54.43
C ILE A 5 28.12 40.92 52.94
N SER A 6 28.81 40.15 52.11
CA SER A 6 28.69 40.24 50.66
C SER A 6 27.37 39.60 50.22
N ALA A 7 26.37 40.42 49.95
CA ALA A 7 25.12 39.98 49.33
C ALA A 7 25.34 39.77 47.82
N SER A 8 25.60 38.52 47.42
CA SER A 8 25.56 38.07 46.04
C SER A 8 24.11 38.09 45.54
N SER A 9 23.74 39.18 44.85
CA SER A 9 22.49 39.24 44.08
C SER A 9 22.59 38.32 42.86
N SER A 10 22.06 37.11 42.97
CA SER A 10 21.79 36.26 41.82
C SER A 10 20.56 36.80 41.09
N ILE A 11 20.76 37.43 39.94
CA ILE A 11 19.69 37.81 39.01
C ILE A 11 18.97 36.51 38.58
N PRO A 12 17.66 36.36 38.83
CA PRO A 12 16.92 35.19 38.37
C PRO A 12 16.93 35.17 36.84
N GLN A 13 17.44 34.10 36.24
CA GLN A 13 17.42 33.92 34.80
C GLN A 13 15.95 33.91 34.31
N PRO A 14 15.64 34.61 33.20
CA PRO A 14 14.31 34.54 32.61
C PRO A 14 14.09 33.10 32.14
N SER A 15 13.21 32.38 32.84
CA SER A 15 12.71 31.10 32.36
C SER A 15 12.04 31.37 31.01
N THR A 16 12.48 30.67 29.97
CA THR A 16 11.87 30.81 28.65
C THR A 16 10.38 30.47 28.79
N PRO A 17 9.47 31.37 28.41
CA PRO A 17 8.04 31.12 28.56
C PRO A 17 7.67 29.89 27.73
N CYS A 18 7.12 28.88 28.40
CA CYS A 18 6.69 27.65 27.74
C CYS A 18 5.36 27.89 27.02
N LEU A 19 5.31 27.59 25.72
CA LEU A 19 4.10 27.72 24.91
C LEU A 19 2.89 27.00 25.53
N LEU A 20 3.12 25.88 26.24
CA LEU A 20 2.06 25.09 26.86
C LEU A 20 1.43 25.73 28.10
N ILE A 21 2.03 26.79 28.67
CA ILE A 21 1.48 27.52 29.83
C ILE A 21 0.40 28.52 29.40
N LEU A 22 0.33 28.86 28.11
CA LEU A 22 -0.69 29.79 27.62
C LEU A 22 -2.11 29.21 27.78
N PRO A 23 -3.11 30.07 28.03
CA PRO A 23 -4.52 29.66 27.98
C PRO A 23 -4.91 29.07 26.62
N THR A 24 -5.91 28.19 26.61
CA THR A 24 -6.38 27.50 25.40
C THR A 24 -6.88 28.48 24.34
N GLU A 25 -7.46 29.62 24.75
CA GLU A 25 -7.89 30.70 23.87
C GLU A 25 -6.71 31.28 23.07
N MET A 26 -5.55 31.45 23.72
CA MET A 26 -4.34 31.95 23.06
C MET A 26 -3.78 30.91 22.10
N HIS A 27 -3.81 29.62 22.45
CA HIS A 27 -3.46 28.55 21.51
C HIS A 27 -4.35 28.56 20.28
N ASN A 28 -5.67 28.71 20.45
CA ASN A 28 -6.61 28.76 19.34
C ASN A 28 -6.36 29.98 18.43
N GLN A 29 -6.02 31.14 19.00
CA GLN A 29 -5.62 32.30 18.20
C GLN A 29 -4.35 32.01 17.39
N ILE A 30 -3.31 31.47 18.03
CA ILE A 30 -2.06 31.09 17.34
C ILE A 30 -2.36 30.12 16.20
N ILE A 31 -3.10 29.03 16.48
CA ILE A 31 -3.47 28.00 15.49
C ILE A 31 -4.19 28.61 14.29
N ARG A 32 -5.07 29.61 14.49
CA ARG A 32 -5.81 30.25 13.40
C ARG A 32 -4.93 30.99 12.40
N PHE A 33 -3.78 31.52 12.85
CA PHE A 33 -2.83 32.23 11.99
C PHE A 33 -1.78 31.32 11.36
N LEU A 34 -1.71 30.05 11.76
CA LEU A 34 -0.75 29.10 11.17
C LEU A 34 -1.26 28.56 9.82
N PRO A 35 -0.40 28.51 8.78
CA PRO A 35 -0.75 27.86 7.53
C PRO A 35 -0.92 26.34 7.75
N LEU A 36 -1.52 25.66 6.77
CA LEU A 36 -1.86 24.24 6.91
C LEU A 36 -0.65 23.34 7.23
N PRO A 37 0.55 23.50 6.63
CA PRO A 37 1.73 22.70 6.98
C PRO A 37 2.16 22.84 8.44
N ASP A 38 2.07 24.05 8.97
CA ASP A 38 2.47 24.34 10.35
C ASP A 38 1.44 23.82 11.35
N ARG A 39 0.14 23.94 11.04
CA ARG A 39 -0.93 23.32 11.83
C ARG A 39 -0.79 21.80 11.87
N TRP A 40 -0.50 21.18 10.72
CA TRP A 40 -0.26 19.74 10.66
C TRP A 40 0.94 19.35 11.53
N SER A 41 2.05 20.07 11.43
CA SER A 41 3.26 19.80 12.21
C SER A 41 3.00 19.98 13.71
N LEU A 42 2.35 21.08 14.10
CA LEU A 42 1.98 21.36 15.48
C LEU A 42 1.08 20.26 16.06
N ARG A 43 0.11 19.78 15.28
CA ARG A 43 -0.78 18.66 15.67
C ARG A 43 0.00 17.38 16.00
N GLN A 44 1.12 17.12 15.32
CA GLN A 44 1.94 15.93 15.56
C GLN A 44 2.87 16.05 16.77
N THR A 45 3.03 17.25 17.35
CA THR A 45 4.00 17.48 18.44
C THR A 45 3.57 16.92 19.78
N ASN A 46 2.30 17.06 20.17
CA ASN A 46 1.79 16.60 21.45
C ASN A 46 0.27 16.34 21.42
N THR A 47 -0.23 15.70 22.47
CA THR A 47 -1.65 15.34 22.61
C THR A 47 -2.56 16.57 22.77
N HIS A 48 -2.09 17.63 23.44
CA HIS A 48 -2.85 18.87 23.64
C HIS A 48 -3.23 19.53 22.30
N PHE A 49 -2.26 19.82 21.44
CA PHE A 49 -2.51 20.36 20.11
C PHE A 49 -3.22 19.36 19.19
N ALA A 50 -3.02 18.04 19.39
CA ALA A 50 -3.80 17.03 18.69
C ALA A 50 -5.30 17.06 19.05
N THR A 51 -5.67 17.53 20.24
CA THR A 51 -7.07 17.75 20.62
C THR A 51 -7.63 19.08 20.14
N LEU A 52 -6.82 20.14 20.12
CA LEU A 52 -7.27 21.47 19.69
C LEU A 52 -7.38 21.62 18.16
N ILE A 53 -6.43 21.08 17.42
CA ILE A 53 -6.40 21.19 15.96
C ILE A 53 -7.27 20.06 15.41
N PRO A 54 -8.27 20.28 14.54
CA PRO A 54 -9.08 19.20 13.99
C PRO A 54 -8.26 18.16 13.20
N ALA A 55 -8.84 16.96 13.04
CA ALA A 55 -8.27 15.96 12.13
C ALA A 55 -8.31 16.51 10.69
N HIS A 56 -7.24 16.28 9.94
CA HIS A 56 -7.11 16.80 8.58
C HIS A 56 -7.93 15.96 7.60
N THR A 57 -8.57 16.60 6.64
CA THR A 57 -9.29 15.90 5.58
C THR A 57 -8.30 15.25 4.61
N HIS A 58 -8.77 14.31 3.80
CA HIS A 58 -7.93 13.68 2.78
C HIS A 58 -7.40 14.69 1.75
N SER A 59 -8.22 15.68 1.35
CA SER A 59 -7.81 16.77 0.47
C SER A 59 -6.72 17.65 1.09
N ASP A 60 -6.81 17.94 2.39
CA ASP A 60 -5.77 18.69 3.10
C ASP A 60 -4.43 17.96 3.06
N LEU A 61 -4.44 16.63 3.25
CA LEU A 61 -3.22 15.83 3.21
C LEU A 61 -2.61 15.77 1.81
N LEU A 62 -3.43 15.68 0.76
CA LEU A 62 -2.93 15.76 -0.62
C LEU A 62 -2.31 17.14 -0.93
N PHE A 63 -2.89 18.21 -0.40
CA PHE A 63 -2.29 19.54 -0.48
C PHE A 63 -0.93 19.56 0.22
N LEU A 64 -0.86 19.09 1.47
CA LEU A 64 0.38 19.02 2.26
C LEU A 64 1.47 18.19 1.59
N GLU A 65 1.12 17.09 0.96
CA GLU A 65 2.03 16.26 0.18
C GLU A 65 2.65 17.02 -0.99
N ARG A 66 1.86 17.84 -1.71
CA ARG A 66 2.36 18.65 -2.83
C ARG A 66 3.29 19.74 -2.34
N GLU A 67 2.90 20.48 -1.31
CA GLU A 67 3.73 21.54 -0.71
C GLU A 67 5.07 20.98 -0.22
N ARG A 68 5.05 19.83 0.47
CA ARG A 68 6.29 19.24 0.98
C ARG A 68 7.24 18.75 -0.11
N ALA A 69 6.71 18.28 -1.24
CA ALA A 69 7.58 17.87 -2.34
C ALA A 69 8.31 19.05 -2.98
N GLN A 70 7.71 20.26 -2.98
CA GLN A 70 8.35 21.46 -3.50
C GLN A 70 9.54 21.91 -2.65
N THR A 71 9.52 21.66 -1.33
CA THR A 71 10.64 21.97 -0.42
C THR A 71 11.90 21.12 -0.63
N GLY A 72 11.96 20.24 -1.64
CA GLY A 72 13.20 19.62 -2.11
C GLY A 72 13.69 18.42 -1.30
N PHE A 73 12.80 17.75 -0.57
CA PHE A 73 13.15 16.49 0.09
C PHE A 73 13.45 15.40 -0.94
N GLY A 74 14.54 14.66 -0.73
CA GLY A 74 14.94 13.58 -1.64
C GLY A 74 13.91 12.43 -1.69
N PRO A 75 14.05 11.50 -2.65
CA PRO A 75 13.13 10.38 -2.83
C PRO A 75 13.02 9.44 -1.61
N ARG A 76 13.98 9.52 -0.68
CA ARG A 76 14.01 8.75 0.56
C ARG A 76 13.17 9.32 1.69
N ASP A 77 12.67 10.55 1.54
CA ASP A 77 11.83 11.22 2.55
C ASP A 77 10.46 11.60 1.96
N THR A 78 10.11 11.02 0.80
CA THR A 78 8.84 11.30 0.15
C THR A 78 7.69 10.71 0.96
N LEU A 79 6.81 11.60 1.42
CA LEU A 79 5.57 11.25 2.08
C LEU A 79 4.43 11.23 1.05
N LEU A 80 3.55 10.25 1.15
CA LEU A 80 2.36 10.11 0.30
C LEU A 80 1.10 10.00 1.18
N THR A 81 -0.01 10.48 0.64
CA THR A 81 -1.31 10.46 1.31
C THR A 81 -2.01 9.12 1.12
N CYS A 82 -2.56 8.58 2.21
CA CYS A 82 -3.42 7.39 2.18
C CYS A 82 -4.88 7.78 2.38
N ILE A 83 -5.77 7.39 1.45
CA ILE A 83 -7.22 7.60 1.57
C ILE A 83 -7.86 6.75 2.68
N GLY A 84 -7.28 5.58 2.99
CA GLY A 84 -7.86 4.66 3.95
C GLY A 84 -7.70 5.11 5.40
N CYS A 85 -6.49 5.53 5.80
CA CYS A 85 -6.20 5.94 7.17
C CYS A 85 -6.06 7.46 7.34
N THR A 86 -6.22 8.24 6.26
CA THR A 86 -6.10 9.71 6.23
C THR A 86 -4.85 10.19 6.96
N LYS A 87 -3.70 9.66 6.55
CA LYS A 87 -2.37 10.02 7.08
C LYS A 87 -1.38 10.22 5.94
N LEU A 88 -0.41 11.10 6.15
CA LEU A 88 0.83 11.15 5.37
C LEU A 88 1.76 10.05 5.87
N LEU A 89 2.18 9.17 4.97
CA LEU A 89 3.02 8.03 5.28
C LEU A 89 4.20 8.00 4.33
N HIS A 90 5.32 7.46 4.79
CA HIS A 90 6.49 7.29 3.95
C HIS A 90 6.20 6.38 2.74
N MET A 91 6.82 6.66 1.58
CA MET A 91 6.62 5.91 0.33
C MET A 91 6.83 4.40 0.50
N SER A 92 7.73 3.97 1.40
CA SER A 92 7.95 2.54 1.70
C SER A 92 6.74 1.81 2.30
N ARG A 93 5.73 2.54 2.81
CA ARG A 93 4.46 1.99 3.30
C ARG A 93 3.44 1.76 2.19
N PHE A 94 3.78 2.08 0.95
CA PHE A 94 2.93 1.91 -0.22
C PHE A 94 3.52 0.83 -1.14
N SER A 95 2.64 0.14 -1.88
CA SER A 95 3.07 -0.72 -2.97
C SER A 95 3.61 0.14 -4.13
N PRO A 96 4.61 -0.31 -4.91
CA PRO A 96 5.09 0.40 -6.11
C PRO A 96 3.98 0.89 -7.05
N LYS A 97 2.91 0.08 -7.21
CA LYS A 97 1.75 0.44 -8.02
C LYS A 97 0.98 1.66 -7.51
N MET A 98 1.12 2.02 -6.24
CA MET A 98 0.45 3.15 -5.60
C MET A 98 1.23 4.45 -5.73
N TYR A 99 2.45 4.45 -6.25
CA TYR A 99 3.22 5.69 -6.46
C TYR A 99 3.88 5.73 -7.84
N SER A 100 3.36 4.93 -8.78
CA SER A 100 3.81 4.87 -10.16
C SER A 100 2.70 5.35 -11.11
N LYS A 101 3.07 5.76 -12.33
CA LYS A 101 2.14 6.17 -13.40
C LYS A 101 1.14 7.25 -12.93
N LYS A 102 -0.16 7.10 -13.23
CA LYS A 102 -1.25 8.02 -12.87
C LYS A 102 -1.39 8.24 -11.35
N LYS A 103 -0.80 7.37 -10.51
CA LYS A 103 -0.79 7.46 -9.05
C LYS A 103 0.53 8.00 -8.48
N ALA A 104 1.47 8.41 -9.32
CA ALA A 104 2.68 9.08 -8.87
C ALA A 104 2.34 10.36 -8.08
N HIS A 105 3.35 10.95 -7.44
CA HIS A 105 3.21 12.24 -6.79
C HIS A 105 2.67 13.29 -7.79
N GLY A 106 1.68 14.07 -7.36
CA GLY A 106 0.99 15.04 -8.23
C GLY A 106 0.10 14.43 -9.34
N GLY A 107 0.07 13.10 -9.48
CA GLY A 107 -0.71 12.42 -10.52
C GLY A 107 -2.22 12.54 -10.31
N VAL A 108 -2.98 12.45 -11.41
CA VAL A 108 -4.45 12.56 -11.41
C VAL A 108 -5.16 11.56 -10.49
N GLN A 109 -4.55 10.39 -10.24
CA GLN A 109 -5.09 9.36 -9.35
C GLN A 109 -4.36 9.31 -8.00
N ALA A 110 -3.57 10.33 -7.65
CA ALA A 110 -2.90 10.44 -6.35
C ALA A 110 -3.90 10.34 -5.17
N GLY A 111 -5.13 10.83 -5.33
CA GLY A 111 -6.16 10.71 -4.30
C GLY A 111 -6.68 9.29 -4.07
N SER A 112 -6.43 8.34 -4.98
CA SER A 112 -6.91 6.96 -4.86
C SER A 112 -5.94 6.02 -4.13
N ARG A 113 -4.82 6.56 -3.63
CA ARG A 113 -3.75 5.77 -3.01
C ARG A 113 -4.14 5.28 -1.63
N PHE A 114 -3.71 4.07 -1.31
CA PHE A 114 -3.85 3.50 0.02
C PHE A 114 -2.54 2.80 0.41
N CYS A 115 -2.21 2.84 1.70
CA CYS A 115 -1.03 2.16 2.22
C CYS A 115 -1.27 0.64 2.27
N ILE A 116 -0.18 -0.11 2.39
CA ILE A 116 -0.21 -1.58 2.44
C ILE A 116 -1.13 -2.07 3.57
N GLU A 117 -1.07 -1.45 4.75
CA GLU A 117 -1.90 -1.83 5.90
C GLU A 117 -3.40 -1.65 5.63
N CYS A 118 -3.81 -0.51 5.06
CA CYS A 118 -5.20 -0.31 4.62
C CYS A 118 -5.61 -1.26 3.49
N GLY A 119 -4.66 -1.72 2.67
CA GLY A 119 -4.91 -2.73 1.66
C GLY A 119 -5.14 -4.13 2.25
N LYS A 120 -4.39 -4.48 3.31
CA LYS A 120 -4.51 -5.75 4.05
C LYS A 120 -5.82 -5.83 4.83
N ARG A 121 -6.21 -4.74 5.47
CA ARG A 121 -7.41 -4.63 6.32
C ARG A 121 -8.29 -3.49 5.80
N PRO A 122 -9.02 -3.72 4.70
CA PRO A 122 -9.92 -2.69 4.19
C PRO A 122 -11.05 -2.44 5.20
N LEU A 123 -11.55 -1.21 5.24
CA LEU A 123 -12.76 -0.88 5.99
C LEU A 123 -13.95 -1.66 5.40
N PRO A 124 -14.95 -2.04 6.23
CA PRO A 124 -16.17 -2.68 5.73
C PRO A 124 -16.77 -1.91 4.55
N GLY A 125 -17.15 -2.62 3.49
CA GLY A 125 -17.71 -2.01 2.26
C GLY A 125 -16.68 -1.46 1.27
N THR A 126 -15.38 -1.47 1.60
CA THR A 126 -14.31 -1.12 0.64
C THR A 126 -13.55 -2.36 0.21
N ASN A 127 -13.26 -2.49 -1.08
CA ASN A 127 -12.36 -3.51 -1.59
C ASN A 127 -11.06 -2.83 -2.06
N ARG A 128 -9.92 -3.18 -1.46
CA ARG A 128 -8.60 -2.62 -1.79
C ARG A 128 -7.78 -3.65 -2.58
N TYR A 129 -7.01 -4.49 -1.90
CA TYR A 129 -6.43 -5.66 -2.53
C TYR A 129 -7.53 -6.70 -2.75
N GLN A 130 -7.87 -6.93 -4.01
CA GLN A 130 -8.81 -7.99 -4.42
C GLN A 130 -8.21 -9.38 -4.20
N LYS A 131 -9.04 -10.42 -4.22
CA LYS A 131 -8.53 -11.80 -4.27
C LYS A 131 -7.59 -11.97 -5.48
N GLY A 132 -6.47 -12.65 -5.27
CA GLY A 132 -5.39 -12.81 -6.23
C GLY A 132 -4.47 -11.59 -6.37
N ALA A 133 -4.78 -10.45 -5.75
CA ALA A 133 -3.92 -9.28 -5.81
C ALA A 133 -2.60 -9.54 -5.08
N ARG A 134 -1.51 -9.06 -5.69
CA ARG A 134 -0.13 -9.27 -5.23
C ARG A 134 0.60 -7.96 -5.02
N TRP A 135 1.47 -7.92 -4.02
CA TRP A 135 2.35 -6.79 -3.76
C TRP A 135 3.66 -7.26 -3.15
N LYS A 136 4.65 -6.37 -3.13
CA LYS A 136 5.93 -6.60 -2.46
C LYS A 136 6.03 -5.69 -1.24
N GLU A 137 6.55 -6.22 -0.14
CA GLU A 137 6.82 -5.49 1.09
C GLU A 137 8.14 -6.01 1.68
N ALA A 138 9.11 -5.11 1.90
CA ALA A 138 10.44 -5.46 2.40
C ALA A 138 11.11 -6.63 1.62
N GLY A 139 10.97 -6.63 0.29
CA GLY A 139 11.53 -7.67 -0.59
C GLY A 139 10.75 -8.98 -0.64
N ARG A 140 9.74 -9.18 0.23
CA ARG A 140 8.90 -10.38 0.24
C ARG A 140 7.66 -10.20 -0.63
N SER A 141 7.21 -11.31 -1.22
CA SER A 141 6.02 -11.36 -2.05
C SER A 141 4.81 -11.70 -1.19
N TRP A 142 3.78 -10.87 -1.24
CA TRP A 142 2.52 -11.06 -0.52
C TRP A 142 1.37 -11.17 -1.51
N VAL A 143 0.33 -11.91 -1.12
CA VAL A 143 -0.87 -12.12 -1.92
C VAL A 143 -2.10 -12.17 -1.02
N ARG A 144 -3.22 -11.62 -1.51
CA ARG A 144 -4.53 -11.97 -0.96
C ARG A 144 -5.00 -13.24 -1.66
N CYS A 145 -4.91 -14.37 -0.98
CA CYS A 145 -5.11 -15.68 -1.59
C CYS A 145 -6.51 -15.81 -2.24
N VAL A 146 -6.58 -16.37 -3.45
CA VAL A 146 -7.86 -16.67 -4.11
C VAL A 146 -8.67 -17.76 -3.40
N LYS A 147 -8.00 -18.71 -2.74
CA LYS A 147 -8.63 -19.83 -2.03
C LYS A 147 -9.16 -19.44 -0.65
N CYS A 148 -8.28 -19.07 0.29
CA CYS A 148 -8.71 -18.71 1.64
C CYS A 148 -9.19 -17.26 1.80
N GLY A 149 -8.83 -16.35 0.89
CA GLY A 149 -9.16 -14.92 1.00
C GLY A 149 -8.25 -14.13 1.96
N ASP A 150 -7.45 -14.83 2.75
CA ASP A 150 -6.50 -14.23 3.69
C ASP A 150 -5.28 -13.66 2.98
N VAL A 151 -4.62 -12.73 3.67
CA VAL A 151 -3.33 -12.21 3.26
C VAL A 151 -2.23 -13.13 3.78
N GLY A 152 -1.40 -13.63 2.86
CA GLY A 152 -0.25 -14.46 3.22
C GLY A 152 0.93 -14.21 2.30
N GLU A 153 2.06 -14.84 2.63
CA GLU A 153 3.23 -14.86 1.77
C GLU A 153 2.89 -15.64 0.49
N GLY A 154 3.27 -15.10 -0.67
CA GLY A 154 3.05 -15.71 -1.97
C GLY A 154 4.35 -16.23 -2.58
N SER A 155 4.24 -17.18 -3.50
CA SER A 155 5.38 -17.73 -4.27
C SER A 155 6.16 -16.64 -5.02
N LEU A 156 7.44 -16.87 -5.35
CA LEU A 156 8.17 -15.95 -6.26
C LEU A 156 7.57 -15.93 -7.67
N ASN A 157 6.92 -17.02 -8.09
CA ASN A 157 6.24 -17.08 -9.38
C ASN A 157 4.99 -16.19 -9.37
N GLN A 158 5.00 -15.13 -10.20
CA GLN A 158 3.92 -14.14 -10.28
C GLN A 158 2.59 -14.71 -10.80
N ALA A 159 2.60 -15.83 -11.52
CA ALA A 159 1.38 -16.50 -12.01
C ALA A 159 0.54 -17.12 -10.88
N VAL A 160 1.16 -17.47 -9.75
CA VAL A 160 0.47 -18.19 -8.66
C VAL A 160 -0.29 -17.23 -7.74
N GLN A 161 -1.62 -17.21 -7.81
CA GLN A 161 -2.48 -16.30 -7.04
C GLN A 161 -2.83 -16.81 -5.61
N GLU A 162 -2.10 -17.80 -5.13
CA GLU A 162 -2.33 -18.48 -3.85
C GLU A 162 -1.24 -18.13 -2.84
N CYS A 163 -1.59 -18.12 -1.54
CA CYS A 163 -0.58 -18.05 -0.49
C CYS A 163 0.19 -19.37 -0.41
N LEU A 164 1.40 -19.35 0.15
CA LEU A 164 2.27 -20.53 0.26
C LEU A 164 1.57 -21.70 0.96
N VAL A 165 0.81 -21.43 2.01
CA VAL A 165 0.03 -22.46 2.74
C VAL A 165 -0.97 -23.16 1.82
N CYS A 166 -1.80 -22.42 1.09
CA CYS A 166 -2.75 -23.01 0.16
C CYS A 166 -2.06 -23.70 -1.02
N LEU A 167 -0.93 -23.16 -1.47
CA LEU A 167 -0.16 -23.74 -2.56
C LEU A 167 0.39 -25.12 -2.19
N GLU A 168 0.96 -25.26 -0.98
CA GLU A 168 1.47 -26.53 -0.46
C GLU A 168 0.36 -27.59 -0.35
N VAL A 169 -0.79 -27.21 0.21
CA VAL A 169 -1.96 -28.10 0.31
C VAL A 169 -2.44 -28.53 -1.08
N THR A 170 -2.40 -27.64 -2.06
CA THR A 170 -2.81 -27.94 -3.44
C THR A 170 -1.84 -28.89 -4.10
N ALA A 171 -0.53 -28.66 -3.98
CA ALA A 171 0.49 -29.56 -4.49
C ALA A 171 0.39 -30.98 -3.88
N LEU A 172 0.11 -31.08 -2.57
CA LEU A 172 -0.14 -32.35 -1.90
C LEU A 172 -1.38 -33.05 -2.46
N ASN A 173 -2.49 -32.34 -2.58
CA ASN A 173 -3.74 -32.90 -3.11
C ASN A 173 -3.58 -33.37 -4.56
N ASP A 174 -2.86 -32.61 -5.38
CA ASP A 174 -2.61 -32.97 -6.77
C ASP A 174 -1.68 -34.18 -6.87
N ALA A 175 -0.66 -34.31 -6.02
CA ALA A 175 0.17 -35.51 -5.95
C ALA A 175 -0.63 -36.76 -5.57
N VAL A 176 -1.58 -36.63 -4.63
CA VAL A 176 -2.50 -37.72 -4.24
C VAL A 176 -3.40 -38.10 -5.43
N ARG A 177 -3.97 -37.13 -6.13
CA ARG A 177 -4.81 -37.36 -7.33
C ARG A 177 -4.02 -38.05 -8.44
N VAL A 178 -2.80 -37.60 -8.73
CA VAL A 178 -1.92 -38.22 -9.73
C VAL A 178 -1.59 -39.66 -9.35
N ARG A 179 -1.31 -39.95 -8.07
CA ARG A 179 -1.07 -41.31 -7.60
C ARG A 179 -2.30 -42.20 -7.77
N ALA A 180 -3.48 -41.71 -7.38
CA ALA A 180 -4.74 -42.44 -7.53
C ALA A 180 -5.05 -42.74 -9.02
N ALA A 181 -4.86 -41.77 -9.91
CA ALA A 181 -5.05 -41.94 -11.35
C ALA A 181 -4.08 -42.98 -11.94
N ARG A 182 -2.80 -42.97 -11.53
CA ARG A 182 -1.82 -43.99 -11.93
C ARG A 182 -2.21 -45.39 -11.44
N SER A 183 -2.67 -45.51 -10.20
CA SER A 183 -3.15 -46.79 -9.66
C SER A 183 -4.38 -47.31 -10.39
N PHE A 184 -5.31 -46.42 -10.77
CA PHE A 184 -6.48 -46.78 -11.57
C PHE A 184 -6.08 -47.30 -12.95
N LEU A 185 -5.24 -46.56 -13.69
CA LEU A 185 -4.76 -46.97 -15.01
C LEU A 185 -3.97 -48.29 -14.96
N ALA A 186 -3.17 -48.52 -13.91
CA ALA A 186 -2.45 -49.77 -13.73
C ALA A 186 -3.38 -50.97 -13.55
N ARG A 187 -4.50 -50.82 -12.82
CA ARG A 187 -5.51 -51.88 -12.64
C ARG A 187 -6.27 -52.19 -13.92
N HIS A 188 -6.51 -51.19 -14.76
CA HIS A 188 -7.27 -51.34 -16.01
C HIS A 188 -6.41 -51.64 -17.24
N ARG A 189 -5.08 -51.71 -17.10
CA ARG A 189 -4.14 -52.03 -18.18
C ARG A 189 -4.28 -53.46 -18.74
N GLY A 190 -5.01 -54.34 -18.05
CA GLY A 190 -5.28 -55.73 -18.48
C GLY A 190 -6.67 -56.00 -19.03
N SER A 191 -7.58 -55.02 -19.09
CA SER A 191 -8.98 -55.25 -19.52
C SER A 191 -9.44 -54.35 -20.66
N PHE A 192 -8.61 -53.42 -21.12
CA PHE A 192 -8.86 -52.70 -22.36
C PHE A 192 -8.34 -53.56 -23.52
N SER A 193 -9.13 -54.57 -23.91
CA SER A 193 -9.02 -55.16 -25.24
C SER A 193 -9.19 -54.00 -26.22
N PHE A 194 -8.10 -53.62 -26.85
CA PHE A 194 -8.04 -52.70 -27.97
C PHE A 194 -8.87 -53.33 -29.10
N MET A 195 -10.19 -53.11 -29.07
CA MET A 195 -11.03 -53.29 -30.24
C MET A 195 -10.60 -52.19 -31.20
N GLY A 196 -9.74 -52.57 -32.15
CA GLY A 196 -9.21 -51.69 -33.18
C GLY A 196 -10.36 -51.07 -33.96
N TYR A 197 -10.70 -49.84 -33.62
CA TYR A 197 -11.37 -48.94 -34.55
C TYR A 197 -10.28 -48.21 -35.33
N GLY A 198 -10.28 -48.44 -36.63
CA GLY A 198 -9.28 -47.94 -37.57
C GLY A 198 -9.12 -46.43 -37.48
N SER A 199 -7.87 -46.00 -37.38
CA SER A 199 -7.44 -44.62 -37.55
C SER A 199 -7.47 -44.27 -39.03
N GLU A 200 -8.58 -43.75 -39.50
CA GLU A 200 -8.64 -42.85 -40.65
C GLU A 200 -9.39 -41.59 -40.20
N TYR A 201 -8.75 -40.82 -39.32
CA TYR A 201 -9.05 -39.40 -39.21
C TYR A 201 -7.71 -38.69 -39.34
N GLU A 202 -7.51 -38.19 -40.54
CA GLU A 202 -6.39 -37.37 -40.96
C GLU A 202 -6.24 -36.18 -40.00
N ASP A 203 -4.98 -35.95 -39.63
CA ASP A 203 -4.49 -34.85 -38.82
C ASP A 203 -4.75 -33.50 -39.51
N ASP A 204 -5.95 -32.95 -39.35
CA ASP A 204 -6.25 -31.57 -39.75
C ASP A 204 -6.93 -30.81 -38.61
N VAL A 205 -6.15 -30.52 -37.56
CA VAL A 205 -6.47 -29.42 -36.65
C VAL A 205 -5.34 -28.40 -36.71
N TYR A 206 -5.48 -27.52 -37.69
CA TYR A 206 -4.92 -26.19 -37.75
C TYR A 206 -4.78 -25.56 -36.35
N TRP A 207 -3.56 -25.48 -35.84
CA TRP A 207 -3.20 -24.48 -34.84
C TRP A 207 -3.11 -23.10 -35.50
N GLN A 208 -4.25 -22.59 -35.98
CA GLN A 208 -4.43 -21.17 -36.23
C GLN A 208 -4.89 -20.54 -34.92
N GLY A 209 -3.96 -19.94 -34.20
CA GLY A 209 -4.22 -19.57 -32.82
C GLY A 209 -3.32 -18.47 -32.26
N ARG A 210 -3.22 -17.37 -33.02
CA ARG A 210 -3.16 -16.01 -32.48
C ARG A 210 -1.89 -15.68 -31.69
N ASP A 211 -0.88 -15.19 -32.42
CA ASP A 211 0.02 -14.18 -31.90
C ASP A 211 -0.83 -12.99 -31.46
N GLU A 212 -1.20 -12.97 -30.17
CA GLU A 212 -1.72 -11.77 -29.52
C GLU A 212 -0.56 -10.78 -29.43
N VAL A 213 -0.42 -10.00 -30.50
CA VAL A 213 0.14 -8.66 -30.47
C VAL A 213 -0.56 -7.94 -29.33
N TRP A 214 0.17 -7.71 -28.25
CA TRP A 214 -0.25 -6.76 -27.24
C TRP A 214 -0.17 -5.39 -27.92
N ASP A 215 -1.30 -4.95 -28.48
CA ASP A 215 -1.49 -3.58 -28.88
C ASP A 215 -1.18 -2.70 -27.66
N ASP A 216 -0.02 -2.05 -27.73
CA ASP A 216 0.25 -0.81 -27.02
C ASP A 216 -0.88 0.15 -27.38
N TYR A 217 -1.88 0.23 -26.49
CA TYR A 217 -2.80 1.36 -26.45
C TYR A 217 -1.98 2.57 -25.99
N ASP A 218 -1.32 3.21 -26.96
CA ASP A 218 -0.94 4.60 -26.88
C ASP A 218 -2.23 5.41 -26.69
N ASP A 219 -2.42 5.85 -25.44
CA ASP A 219 -3.39 6.82 -24.96
C ASP A 219 -3.14 8.11 -25.76
N GLU A 220 -3.87 8.30 -26.87
CA GLU A 220 -3.83 9.51 -27.68
C GLU A 220 -4.01 10.73 -26.77
N GLY A 221 -3.01 11.60 -26.82
CA GLY A 221 -3.01 12.87 -26.13
C GLY A 221 -4.18 13.73 -26.60
N VAL A 222 -5.22 13.79 -25.78
CA VAL A 222 -6.24 14.83 -25.90
C VAL A 222 -5.64 16.13 -25.37
N ASN A 223 -5.07 16.91 -26.28
CA ASN A 223 -4.73 18.31 -26.08
C ASN A 223 -6.03 19.11 -25.97
N TYR A 224 -6.39 19.53 -24.76
CA TYR A 224 -7.35 20.61 -24.58
C TYR A 224 -6.58 21.93 -24.52
N SER A 225 -6.64 22.68 -25.62
CA SER A 225 -6.44 24.12 -25.64
C SER A 225 -7.78 24.80 -25.38
N ASP A 226 -7.91 25.44 -24.21
CA ASP A 226 -8.43 26.80 -23.98
C ASP A 226 -8.70 27.04 -22.49
#